data_AF-A0A352S7R4-F1
#
_entry.id   AF-A0A352S7R4-F1
#
_cell.length_a   1.000
_cell.length_b   1.000
_cell.length_c   1.000
_cell.angle_alpha   90.00
_cell.angle_beta   90.00
_cell.angle_gamma   90.00
#
_symmetry.space_group_name_H-M   'P 1'
#
loop_
_entity.id
_entity.type
_entity.pdbx_description
1 polymer ?
#
loop_
_entity_poly.entity_id
_entity_poly.type
_entity_poly.pdbx_seq_one_letter_code
_entity_poly.pdbx_strand_id
1 'polypeptide(L)'
;LYSRDFDQLQRSLDQMESQQERLEDCERYSLCLLRAGLALQLDNNDAAAEMLPRLWDVPPDVDDFAWHARGNVLSWLLTARGDYDLARSVLEEAELRTGAPRSGQLGHCIHAISLAREGKIKQAGKIVREIMEEAERHGAAYVGLACMAAGLLADMLYELNEAEA
;
A
#
# COMPACT_ATOMS: atom_id res chain seq x y z
N LEU A 1 16.15 -14.86 0.68
CA LEU A 1 14.97 -14.12 0.17
C LEU A 1 13.81 -14.42 1.10
N TYR A 2 13.16 -13.37 1.59
CA TYR A 2 12.19 -13.38 2.69
C TYR A 2 11.15 -14.51 2.59
N SER A 3 11.03 -15.26 3.69
CA SER A 3 9.98 -16.24 3.92
C SER A 3 8.62 -15.53 3.89
N ARG A 4 8.00 -15.46 2.71
CA ARG A 4 6.58 -15.11 2.54
C ARG A 4 5.74 -16.27 3.08
N ASP A 5 5.82 -16.50 4.38
CA ASP A 5 5.04 -17.52 5.07
C ASP A 5 3.64 -16.95 5.36
N PHE A 6 2.88 -16.75 4.29
CA PHE A 6 1.51 -16.27 4.37
C PHE A 6 0.64 -17.24 5.17
N ASP A 7 0.95 -18.54 5.15
CA ASP A 7 0.25 -19.55 5.93
C ASP A 7 0.49 -19.38 7.44
N GLN A 8 1.70 -19.05 7.87
CA GLN A 8 2.01 -18.74 9.26
C GLN A 8 1.38 -17.41 9.69
N LEU A 9 1.42 -16.38 8.82
CA LEU A 9 0.78 -15.10 9.09
C LEU A 9 -0.74 -15.27 9.24
N GLN A 10 -1.38 -15.99 8.31
CA GLN A 10 -2.81 -16.27 8.35
C GLN A 10 -3.21 -16.98 9.66
N ARG A 11 -2.47 -18.03 10.05
CA ARG A 11 -2.71 -18.73 11.32
C ARG A 11 -2.56 -17.82 12.54
N SER A 12 -1.58 -16.91 12.52
CA SER A 12 -1.37 -15.94 13.61
C SER A 12 -2.53 -14.96 13.71
N LEU A 13 -3.04 -14.48 12.56
CA LEU A 13 -4.20 -13.59 12.51
C LEU A 13 -5.48 -14.31 12.95
N ASP A 14 -5.72 -15.55 12.49
CA ASP A 14 -6.85 -16.38 12.94
C ASP A 14 -6.84 -16.56 14.48
N GLN A 15 -5.65 -16.80 15.04
CA GLN A 15 -5.50 -16.94 16.49
C GLN A 15 -5.81 -15.64 17.23
N MET A 16 -5.34 -14.49 16.75
CA MET A 16 -5.64 -13.19 17.34
C MET A 16 -7.14 -12.86 17.24
N GLU A 17 -7.78 -13.15 16.12
CA GLU A 17 -9.22 -12.95 15.93
C GLU A 17 -10.06 -13.83 16.85
N SER A 18 -9.63 -15.07 17.12
CA SER A 18 -10.32 -15.94 18.09
C SER A 18 -10.37 -15.34 19.51
N GLN A 19 -9.54 -14.32 19.78
CA GLN A 19 -9.45 -13.60 21.05
C GLN A 19 -9.93 -12.16 20.94
N GLN A 20 -10.69 -11.79 19.89
CA GLN A 20 -11.07 -10.41 19.59
C GLN A 20 -11.83 -9.71 20.73
N GLU A 21 -12.58 -10.44 21.55
CA GLU A 21 -13.26 -9.89 22.74
C GLU A 21 -12.29 -9.32 23.78
N ARG A 22 -11.05 -9.81 23.80
CA ARG A 22 -9.99 -9.38 24.72
C ARG A 22 -9.16 -8.22 24.16
N LEU A 23 -9.36 -7.88 22.89
CA LEU A 23 -8.65 -6.80 22.21
C LEU A 23 -9.39 -5.47 22.42
N GLU A 24 -8.62 -4.40 22.60
CA GLU A 24 -9.12 -3.03 22.57
C GLU A 24 -9.46 -2.59 21.14
N ASP A 25 -10.19 -1.48 20.99
CA ASP A 25 -10.69 -1.05 19.67
C ASP A 25 -9.56 -0.70 18.69
N CYS A 26 -8.45 -0.09 19.16
CA CYS A 26 -7.28 0.14 18.33
C CYS A 26 -6.59 -1.16 17.90
N GLU A 27 -6.50 -2.15 18.79
CA GLU A 27 -5.90 -3.47 18.47
C GLU A 27 -6.75 -4.22 17.46
N ARG A 28 -8.07 -4.18 17.64
CA ARG A 28 -9.07 -4.70 16.70
C ARG A 28 -8.96 -4.03 15.34
N TYR A 29 -8.69 -2.74 15.30
CA TYR A 29 -8.52 -1.99 14.05
C TYR A 29 -7.21 -2.37 13.35
N SER A 30 -6.09 -2.44 14.09
CA SER A 30 -4.81 -2.93 13.56
C SER A 30 -4.89 -4.35 13.02
N LEU A 31 -5.64 -5.24 13.68
CA LEU A 31 -5.90 -6.59 13.19
C LEU A 31 -6.66 -6.58 11.84
N CYS A 32 -7.66 -5.71 11.71
CA CYS A 32 -8.38 -5.50 10.45
C CYS A 32 -7.44 -5.00 9.33
N LEU A 33 -6.52 -4.08 9.63
CA LEU A 33 -5.54 -3.58 8.67
C LEU A 33 -4.58 -4.68 8.19
N LEU A 34 -4.08 -5.52 9.11
CA LEU A 34 -3.21 -6.64 8.77
C LEU A 34 -3.94 -7.68 7.90
N ARG A 35 -5.20 -7.96 8.20
CA ARG A 35 -6.08 -8.81 7.39
C ARG A 35 -6.27 -8.27 5.97
N ALA A 36 -6.57 -6.98 5.86
CA ALA A 36 -6.72 -6.34 4.55
C ALA A 36 -5.40 -6.36 3.77
N GLY A 37 -4.28 -6.05 4.43
CA GLY A 37 -2.95 -6.14 3.82
C GLY A 37 -2.59 -7.53 3.32
N LEU A 38 -2.91 -8.58 4.09
CA LEU A 38 -2.73 -9.97 3.65
C LEU A 38 -3.61 -10.30 2.44
N ALA A 39 -4.87 -9.90 2.45
CA ALA A 39 -5.78 -10.11 1.33
C ALA A 39 -5.24 -9.44 0.05
N LEU A 40 -4.73 -8.21 0.14
CA LEU A 40 -4.08 -7.52 -0.99
C LEU A 40 -2.81 -8.25 -1.47
N GLN A 41 -1.98 -8.76 -0.56
CA GLN A 41 -0.77 -9.52 -0.93
C GLN A 41 -1.08 -10.83 -1.64
N LEU A 42 -2.25 -11.41 -1.38
CA LEU A 42 -2.77 -12.60 -2.05
C LEU A 42 -3.63 -12.28 -3.28
N ASP A 43 -3.67 -11.00 -3.70
CA ASP A 43 -4.49 -10.48 -4.79
C ASP A 43 -6.01 -10.75 -4.63
N ASN A 44 -6.46 -10.95 -3.39
CA ASN A 44 -7.85 -11.13 -3.04
C ASN A 44 -8.50 -9.77 -2.73
N ASN A 45 -8.71 -8.98 -3.78
CA ASN A 45 -9.29 -7.64 -3.67
C ASN A 45 -10.74 -7.68 -3.14
N ASP A 46 -11.49 -8.76 -3.37
CA ASP A 46 -12.85 -8.92 -2.86
C ASP A 46 -12.87 -9.08 -1.33
N ALA A 47 -12.00 -9.93 -0.77
CA ALA A 47 -11.88 -10.06 0.68
C ALA A 47 -11.44 -8.75 1.35
N ALA A 48 -10.50 -8.02 0.74
CA ALA A 48 -10.10 -6.70 1.23
C ALA A 48 -11.24 -5.66 1.11
N ALA A 49 -12.06 -5.75 0.05
CA ALA A 49 -13.22 -4.89 -0.16
C ALA A 49 -14.32 -5.07 0.90
N GLU A 50 -14.54 -6.30 1.39
CA GLU A 50 -15.49 -6.56 2.48
C GLU A 50 -15.14 -5.80 3.77
N MET A 51 -13.85 -5.50 3.98
CA MET A 51 -13.35 -4.79 5.16
C MET A 51 -13.49 -3.27 5.06
N LEU A 52 -13.86 -2.72 3.90
CA LEU A 52 -13.94 -1.26 3.67
C LEU A 52 -14.72 -0.48 4.72
N PRO A 53 -15.93 -0.89 5.16
CA PRO A 53 -16.67 -0.14 6.17
C PRO A 53 -15.85 0.08 7.45
N ARG A 54 -15.10 -0.96 7.87
CA ARG A 54 -14.26 -0.90 9.07
C ARG A 54 -12.98 -0.11 8.84
N LEU A 55 -12.40 -0.14 7.64
CA LEU A 55 -11.23 0.67 7.28
C LEU A 55 -11.52 2.17 7.25
N TRP A 56 -12.78 2.55 7.05
CA TRP A 56 -13.23 3.95 7.12
C TRP A 56 -13.58 4.40 8.54
N ASP A 57 -13.90 3.47 9.45
CA ASP A 57 -14.26 3.74 10.84
C ASP A 57 -13.03 3.73 11.75
N VAL A 58 -12.22 4.80 11.65
CA VAL A 58 -10.93 4.90 12.34
C VAL A 58 -11.15 5.24 13.83
N PRO A 59 -10.65 4.42 14.78
CA PRO A 59 -10.66 4.78 16.19
C PRO A 59 -9.85 6.06 16.47
N PRO A 60 -10.20 6.84 17.50
CA PRO A 60 -9.58 8.15 17.75
C PRO A 60 -8.08 8.07 18.11
N ASP A 61 -7.65 6.96 18.72
CA ASP A 61 -6.31 6.81 19.32
C ASP A 61 -5.42 5.82 18.56
N VAL A 62 -5.64 5.64 17.25
CA VAL A 62 -4.75 4.80 16.45
C VAL A 62 -3.39 5.48 16.22
N ASP A 63 -2.34 4.68 16.17
CA ASP A 63 -0.98 5.16 15.98
C ASP A 63 -0.68 5.53 14.51
N ASP A 64 0.48 6.16 14.28
CA ASP A 64 0.93 6.58 12.95
C ASP A 64 1.08 5.39 11.98
N PHE A 65 1.44 4.21 12.51
CA PHE A 65 1.57 3.00 11.72
C PHE A 65 0.21 2.58 11.15
N ALA A 66 -0.83 2.54 11.99
CA ALA A 66 -2.19 2.21 11.60
C ALA A 66 -2.76 3.23 10.59
N TRP A 67 -2.46 4.52 10.76
CA TRP A 67 -2.82 5.55 9.78
C TRP A 67 -2.16 5.33 8.42
N HIS A 68 -0.87 5.03 8.39
CA HIS A 68 -0.17 4.72 7.14
C HIS A 68 -0.67 3.43 6.48
N ALA A 69 -0.83 2.37 7.27
CA ALA A 69 -1.32 1.08 6.77
C ALA A 69 -2.73 1.24 6.17
N ARG A 70 -3.61 2.00 6.83
CA ARG A 70 -4.93 2.37 6.30
C ARG A 70 -4.79 3.09 4.97
N GLY A 71 -3.95 4.12 4.90
CA GLY A 71 -3.73 4.90 3.68
C GLY A 71 -3.32 4.02 2.49
N ASN A 72 -2.39 3.09 2.72
CA ASN A 72 -1.93 2.14 1.70
C ASN A 72 -3.03 1.17 1.26
N VAL A 73 -3.76 0.57 2.20
CA VAL A 73 -4.83 -0.40 1.88
C VAL A 73 -5.96 0.27 1.12
N LEU A 74 -6.46 1.41 1.61
CA LEU A 74 -7.56 2.13 0.98
C LEU A 74 -7.18 2.63 -0.41
N SER A 75 -6.01 3.26 -0.54
CA SER A 75 -5.57 3.78 -1.85
C SER A 75 -5.37 2.68 -2.88
N TRP A 76 -4.90 1.49 -2.47
CA TRP A 76 -4.83 0.33 -3.37
C TRP A 76 -6.21 -0.10 -3.85
N LEU A 77 -7.17 -0.30 -2.94
CA LEU A 77 -8.53 -0.71 -3.28
C LEU A 77 -9.26 0.31 -4.16
N LEU A 78 -9.10 1.60 -3.84
CA LEU A 78 -9.69 2.71 -4.61
C LEU A 78 -9.07 2.79 -6.00
N THR A 79 -7.75 2.67 -6.12
CA THR A 79 -7.05 2.62 -7.41
C THR A 79 -7.53 1.44 -8.25
N ALA A 80 -7.70 0.26 -7.66
CA ALA A 80 -8.22 -0.92 -8.35
C ALA A 80 -9.65 -0.74 -8.87
N ARG A 81 -10.45 0.12 -8.22
CA ARG A 81 -11.84 0.46 -8.61
C ARG A 81 -11.95 1.64 -9.58
N GLY A 82 -10.84 2.34 -9.86
CA GLY A 82 -10.82 3.53 -10.70
C GLY A 82 -11.06 4.85 -9.96
N ASP A 83 -11.16 4.83 -8.62
CA ASP A 83 -11.36 6.01 -7.78
C ASP A 83 -10.03 6.73 -7.49
N TYR A 84 -9.32 7.16 -8.54
CA TYR A 84 -7.93 7.62 -8.45
C TYR A 84 -7.75 8.89 -7.61
N ASP A 85 -8.67 9.85 -7.72
CA ASP A 85 -8.62 11.09 -6.93
C ASP A 85 -8.75 10.81 -5.44
N LEU A 86 -9.71 9.97 -5.06
CA LEU A 86 -9.91 9.59 -3.66
C LEU A 86 -8.73 8.77 -3.13
N ALA A 87 -8.16 7.89 -3.96
CA ALA A 87 -6.95 7.14 -3.61
C ALA A 87 -5.79 8.08 -3.26
N ARG A 88 -5.58 9.13 -4.05
CA ARG A 88 -4.53 10.14 -3.80
C ARG A 88 -4.82 10.97 -2.56
N SER A 89 -6.07 11.42 -2.37
CA SER A 89 -6.44 12.20 -1.17
C SER A 89 -6.22 11.41 0.13
N VAL A 90 -6.47 10.11 0.12
CA VAL A 90 -6.23 9.23 1.27
C VAL A 90 -4.73 9.08 1.57
N LEU A 91 -3.89 8.99 0.53
CA LEU A 91 -2.43 8.96 0.69
C LEU A 91 -1.90 10.27 1.25
N GLU A 92 -2.36 11.40 0.71
CA GLU A 92 -1.98 12.74 1.18
C GLU A 92 -2.39 12.95 2.65
N GLU A 93 -3.59 12.51 3.04
CA GLU A 93 -4.02 12.54 4.44
C GLU A 93 -3.06 11.76 5.34
N ALA A 94 -2.69 10.53 4.93
CA ALA A 94 -1.81 9.68 5.71
C ALA A 94 -0.41 10.31 5.86
N GLU A 95 0.14 10.91 4.81
CA GLU A 95 1.44 11.59 4.84
C GLU A 95 1.44 12.83 5.74
N LEU A 96 0.39 13.65 5.67
CA LEU A 96 0.27 14.88 6.48
C LEU A 96 0.19 14.59 7.98
N ARG A 97 -0.40 13.45 8.38
CA ARG A 97 -0.60 13.11 9.80
C ARG A 97 0.65 12.56 10.48
N THR A 98 1.38 11.69 9.81
CA THR A 98 2.45 10.90 10.42
C THR A 98 3.82 11.57 10.31
N GLY A 99 3.97 12.58 9.46
CA GLY A 99 5.17 13.42 9.35
C GLY A 99 6.46 12.69 8.96
N ALA A 100 6.38 11.43 8.54
CA ALA A 100 7.54 10.57 8.26
C ALA A 100 7.71 10.36 6.73
N PRO A 101 8.74 10.94 6.09
CA PRO A 101 8.97 10.81 4.65
C PRO A 101 9.24 9.37 4.17
N ARG A 102 9.60 8.47 5.10
CA ARG A 102 10.08 7.11 4.81
C ARG A 102 8.98 6.06 4.68
N SER A 103 7.83 6.27 5.32
CA SER A 103 6.70 5.32 5.34
C SER A 103 5.74 5.48 4.14
N GLY A 104 5.94 6.49 3.30
CA GLY A 104 5.10 6.80 2.14
C GLY A 104 5.52 6.13 0.83
N GLN A 105 6.62 5.35 0.76
CA GLN A 105 7.10 4.87 -0.55
C GLN A 105 6.14 3.91 -1.26
N LEU A 106 5.43 3.05 -0.52
CA LEU A 106 4.34 2.26 -1.10
C LEU A 106 3.21 3.18 -1.60
N GLY A 107 2.88 4.21 -0.84
CA GLY A 107 1.96 5.27 -1.25
C GLY A 107 2.41 5.97 -2.55
N HIS A 108 3.69 6.29 -2.69
CA HIS A 108 4.23 6.86 -3.93
C HIS A 108 4.13 5.91 -5.11
N CYS A 109 4.35 4.59 -4.91
CA CYS A 109 4.08 3.59 -5.95
C CYS A 109 2.61 3.59 -6.36
N ILE A 110 1.69 3.60 -5.39
CA ILE A 110 0.24 3.63 -5.65
C ILE A 110 -0.16 4.92 -6.37
N HIS A 111 0.41 6.06 -5.98
CA HIS A 111 0.23 7.34 -6.66
C HIS A 111 0.70 7.25 -8.11
N ALA A 112 1.90 6.71 -8.37
CA ALA A 112 2.39 6.52 -9.73
C ALA A 112 1.49 5.60 -10.57
N ILE A 113 0.99 4.50 -9.98
CA ILE A 113 0.01 3.61 -10.63
C ILE A 113 -1.27 4.38 -10.99
N SER A 114 -1.79 5.19 -10.07
CA SER A 114 -3.00 5.98 -10.31
C SER A 114 -2.84 6.93 -11.50
N LEU A 115 -1.68 7.61 -11.61
CA LEU A 115 -1.36 8.50 -12.73
C LEU A 115 -1.20 7.72 -14.04
N ALA A 116 -0.55 6.55 -14.00
CA ALA A 116 -0.37 5.72 -15.18
C ALA A 116 -1.71 5.25 -15.74
N ARG A 117 -2.64 4.83 -14.87
CA ARG A 117 -4.00 4.43 -15.25
C ARG A 117 -4.82 5.57 -15.86
N GLU A 118 -4.53 6.81 -15.48
CA GLU A 118 -5.12 8.02 -16.09
C GLU A 118 -4.40 8.47 -17.38
N GLY A 119 -3.42 7.71 -17.89
CA GLY A 119 -2.65 8.05 -19.09
C GLY A 119 -1.57 9.12 -18.86
N LYS A 120 -1.32 9.54 -17.61
CA LYS A 120 -0.29 10.53 -17.24
C LYS A 120 1.09 9.86 -17.10
N ILE A 121 1.48 9.07 -18.11
CA ILE A 121 2.65 8.17 -18.05
C ILE A 121 3.96 8.90 -17.73
N LYS A 122 4.16 10.11 -18.28
CA LYS A 122 5.38 10.91 -18.00
C LYS A 122 5.50 11.35 -16.54
N GLN A 123 4.38 11.69 -15.90
CA GLN A 123 4.37 12.10 -14.49
C GLN A 123 4.61 10.88 -13.59
N ALA A 124 3.94 9.76 -13.90
CA ALA A 124 4.14 8.50 -13.21
C ALA A 124 5.61 8.04 -13.29
N GLY A 125 6.22 8.10 -14.48
CA GLY A 125 7.62 7.70 -14.68
C GLY A 125 8.63 8.56 -13.93
N LYS A 126 8.33 9.84 -13.68
CA LYS A 126 9.17 10.68 -12.82
C LYS A 126 9.16 10.18 -11.38
N ILE A 127 7.96 9.92 -10.82
CA ILE A 127 7.79 9.44 -9.44
C ILE A 127 8.50 8.09 -9.26
N VAL A 128 8.33 7.16 -10.21
CA VAL A 128 8.95 5.83 -10.12
C VAL A 128 10.48 5.90 -10.13
N ARG A 129 11.08 6.80 -10.92
CA ARG A 129 12.54 7.03 -10.91
C ARG A 129 13.03 7.56 -9.56
N GLU A 130 12.32 8.51 -8.97
CA GLU A 130 12.65 9.04 -7.64
C GLU A 130 12.59 7.94 -6.56
N ILE A 131 11.60 7.04 -6.64
CA ILE A 131 11.50 5.87 -5.74
C ILE A 131 12.70 4.93 -5.93
N MET A 132 13.12 4.66 -7.17
CA MET A 132 14.28 3.80 -7.44
C MET A 132 15.57 4.39 -6.88
N GLU A 133 15.82 5.68 -7.11
CA GLU A 133 17.00 6.40 -6.59
C GLU A 133 17.03 6.39 -5.05
N GLU A 134 15.87 6.47 -4.40
CA GLU A 134 15.75 6.40 -2.94
C GLU A 134 15.98 4.97 -2.42
N ALA A 135 15.42 3.95 -3.11
CA ALA A 135 15.57 2.55 -2.74
C ALA A 135 17.03 2.07 -2.85
N GLU A 136 17.76 2.50 -3.88
CA GLU A 136 19.19 2.21 -4.03
C GLU A 136 20.02 2.73 -2.86
N ARG A 137 19.65 3.90 -2.29
CA ARG A 137 20.32 4.49 -1.13
C ARG A 137 20.10 3.73 0.17
N HIS A 138 19.04 2.91 0.27
CA HIS A 138 18.63 2.25 1.53
C HIS A 138 18.87 0.73 1.57
N GLY A 139 19.38 0.14 0.48
CA GLY A 139 19.88 -1.24 0.47
C GLY A 139 18.80 -2.31 0.63
N ALA A 140 19.16 -3.44 1.26
CA ALA A 140 18.40 -4.70 1.22
C ALA A 140 16.95 -4.61 1.73
N ALA A 141 16.65 -3.71 2.67
CA ALA A 141 15.31 -3.53 3.21
C ALA A 141 14.29 -2.99 2.18
N TYR A 142 14.77 -2.35 1.12
CA TYR A 142 13.95 -1.71 0.10
C TYR A 142 13.84 -2.52 -1.19
N VAL A 143 14.45 -3.72 -1.25
CA VAL A 143 14.47 -4.56 -2.46
C VAL A 143 13.06 -4.86 -2.98
N GLY A 144 12.10 -5.11 -2.09
CA GLY A 144 10.71 -5.34 -2.50
C GLY A 144 10.08 -4.13 -3.22
N LEU A 145 10.31 -2.93 -2.69
CA LEU A 145 9.84 -1.68 -3.29
C LEU A 145 10.60 -1.35 -4.58
N ALA A 146 11.92 -1.58 -4.61
CA ALA A 146 12.74 -1.41 -5.79
C ALA A 146 12.28 -2.31 -6.95
N CYS A 147 11.97 -3.58 -6.67
CA CYS A 147 11.45 -4.50 -7.68
C CYS A 147 10.08 -4.05 -8.20
N MET A 148 9.19 -3.57 -7.31
CA MET A 148 7.89 -3.02 -7.72
C MET A 148 8.06 -1.79 -8.61
N ALA A 149 8.90 -0.84 -8.20
CA ALA A 149 9.20 0.36 -8.96
C ALA A 149 9.81 0.02 -10.33
N ALA A 150 10.74 -0.93 -10.40
CA ALA A 150 11.35 -1.37 -11.65
C ALA A 150 10.31 -1.97 -12.63
N GLY A 151 9.37 -2.78 -12.12
CA GLY A 151 8.27 -3.31 -12.93
C GLY A 151 7.37 -2.20 -13.48
N LEU A 152 6.98 -1.25 -12.62
CA LEU A 152 6.19 -0.08 -13.04
C LEU A 152 6.91 0.76 -14.09
N LEU A 153 8.22 0.96 -13.95
CA LEU A 153 9.00 1.71 -14.92
C LEU A 153 9.07 1.00 -16.27
N ALA A 154 9.20 -0.33 -16.28
CA ALA A 154 9.20 -1.12 -17.50
C ALA A 154 7.85 -0.98 -18.26
N ASP A 155 6.73 -1.07 -17.54
CA ASP A 155 5.39 -0.85 -18.13
C ASP A 155 5.28 0.57 -18.73
N MET A 156 5.77 1.58 -18.02
CA MET A 156 5.73 2.97 -18.48
C MET A 156 6.61 3.22 -19.72
N LEU A 157 7.81 2.63 -19.76
CA LEU A 157 8.72 2.73 -20.90
C LEU A 157 8.14 2.04 -22.14
N TYR A 158 7.48 0.89 -21.95
CA TYR A 158 6.75 0.22 -23.02
C TYR A 158 5.63 1.10 -23.60
N GLU A 159 4.78 1.69 -22.74
CA GLU A 159 3.69 2.57 -23.15
C GLU A 159 4.17 3.87 -23.83
N LEU A 160 5.34 4.37 -23.45
CA LEU A 160 5.97 5.52 -24.12
C LEU A 160 6.68 5.16 -25.42
N ASN A 161 6.75 3.87 -25.78
CA ASN A 161 7.58 3.35 -26.88
C ASN A 161 9.06 3.75 -26.74
N GLU A 162 9.53 3.86 -25.50
CA GLU A 162 10.91 4.18 -25.10
C GLU A 162 11.66 2.93 -24.59
N ALA A 163 11.32 1.75 -25.10
CA ALA A 163 11.90 0.47 -24.64
C ALA A 163 13.38 0.25 -25.04
N GLU A 164 13.99 1.17 -25.79
CA GLU A 164 15.34 1.03 -26.36
C GLU A 164 16.34 2.16 -25.99
N ALA A 165 16.05 3.01 -25.00
CA ALA A 165 16.93 4.15 -24.64
C ALA A 165 18.03 3.80 -23.62
#